data_AF-F1B5G0-F1
#
_entry.id   AF-F1B5G0-F1
#
_cell.length_a   1.000
_cell.length_b   1.000
_cell.length_c   1.000
_cell.angle_alpha   90.00
_cell.angle_beta   90.00
_cell.angle_gamma   90.00
#
_symmetry.space_group_name_H-M   'P 1'
#
loop_
_entity.id
_entity.type
_entity.pdbx_description
1 polymer ?
#
loop_
_entity_poly.entity_id
_entity_poly.type
_entity_poly.pdbx_seq_one_letter_code
_entity_poly.pdbx_strand_id
1 'polypeptide(L)'
;DMQASTLQRRVNDPDIPRALRELLSVRLQSCTTSTSKYKALLKSVSADGRLRGTKQFCGASRTGRWAGRIFQPDNLPRPTLDQKTIDEGVEALKAGCAELICDDIMQLTSSALRGCIIAPQGKKLVISDLSNIEGRMLAWLAGENWKVKAFSEFDNGKGDDLYKLAYARAFYLLPENVTKAQRQIGKVMELGLGYGGGVAAFLTFALAYGLDLDELAEAALPNIPHNVKREAIS
;
A
#
# COMPACT_ATOMS: atom_id res chain seq x y z
N ASP A 1 4.78 -18.49 -13.84
CA ASP A 1 4.75 -17.19 -14.56
C ASP A 1 5.96 -16.34 -14.16
N MET A 2 6.23 -15.22 -14.84
CA MET A 2 7.32 -14.28 -14.51
C MET A 2 6.81 -13.09 -13.67
N GLN A 3 5.74 -13.27 -12.90
CA GLN A 3 5.19 -12.20 -12.06
C GLN A 3 6.13 -11.90 -10.88
N ALA A 4 6.10 -10.66 -10.39
CA ALA A 4 7.02 -10.20 -9.34
C ALA A 4 6.97 -11.06 -8.06
N SER A 5 5.77 -11.43 -7.60
CA SER A 5 5.57 -12.30 -6.43
C SER A 5 6.20 -13.68 -6.61
N THR A 6 6.03 -14.28 -7.79
CA THR A 6 6.61 -15.57 -8.16
C THR A 6 8.14 -15.53 -8.16
N LEU A 7 8.72 -14.47 -8.74
CA LEU A 7 10.18 -14.31 -8.79
C LEU A 7 10.76 -14.03 -7.40
N GLN A 8 10.09 -13.24 -6.58
CA GLN A 8 10.57 -12.91 -5.23
C GLN A 8 10.57 -14.14 -4.30
N ARG A 9 9.57 -15.02 -4.42
CA ARG A 9 9.58 -16.32 -3.73
C ARG A 9 10.78 -17.18 -4.16
N ARG A 10 11.09 -17.21 -5.47
CA ARG A 10 12.22 -17.98 -5.99
C ARG A 10 13.56 -17.41 -5.56
N VAL A 11 13.70 -16.08 -5.46
CA VAL A 11 14.93 -15.44 -4.96
C VAL A 11 15.23 -15.86 -3.51
N ASN A 12 14.19 -16.05 -2.69
CA ASN A 12 14.33 -16.45 -1.29
C ASN A 12 14.52 -17.97 -1.10
N ASP A 13 14.45 -18.76 -2.17
CA ASP A 13 14.63 -20.21 -2.13
C ASP A 13 16.12 -20.55 -1.88
N PRO A 14 16.47 -21.27 -0.80
CA PRO A 14 17.85 -21.63 -0.50
C PRO A 14 18.46 -22.59 -1.53
N ASP A 15 17.64 -23.34 -2.27
CA ASP A 15 18.08 -24.40 -3.18
C ASP A 15 18.43 -23.88 -4.58
N ILE A 16 18.17 -22.60 -4.88
CA ILE A 16 18.52 -22.03 -6.19
C ILE A 16 20.00 -21.58 -6.25
N PRO A 17 20.71 -21.85 -7.36
CA PRO A 17 22.08 -21.39 -7.54
C PRO A 17 22.21 -19.87 -7.42
N ARG A 18 23.31 -19.41 -6.80
CA ARG A 18 23.58 -17.98 -6.59
C ARG A 18 23.47 -17.14 -7.87
N ALA A 19 24.03 -17.63 -8.98
CA ALA A 19 23.96 -16.92 -10.26
C ALA A 19 22.52 -16.73 -10.75
N LEU A 20 21.65 -17.72 -10.53
CA LEU A 20 20.22 -17.61 -10.85
C LEU A 20 19.53 -16.60 -9.92
N ARG A 21 19.88 -16.60 -8.62
CA ARG A 21 19.36 -15.62 -7.66
C ARG A 21 19.70 -14.19 -8.07
N GLU A 22 20.96 -13.94 -8.43
CA GLU A 22 21.42 -12.64 -8.92
C GLU A 22 20.67 -12.22 -10.20
N LEU A 23 20.53 -13.12 -11.17
CA LEU A 23 19.78 -12.86 -12.41
C LEU A 23 18.31 -12.50 -12.14
N LEU A 24 17.66 -13.22 -11.21
CA LEU A 24 16.27 -12.96 -10.82
C LEU A 24 16.12 -11.61 -10.10
N SER A 25 17.08 -11.24 -9.24
CA SER A 25 17.12 -9.94 -8.57
C SER A 25 17.28 -8.78 -9.57
N VAL A 26 18.22 -8.90 -10.51
CA VAL A 26 18.40 -7.90 -11.59
C VAL A 26 17.13 -7.77 -12.42
N ARG A 27 16.48 -8.90 -12.74
CA ARG A 27 15.21 -8.87 -13.46
C ARG A 27 14.13 -8.13 -12.66
N LEU A 28 13.95 -8.45 -11.39
CA LEU A 28 12.99 -7.80 -10.50
C LEU A 28 13.18 -6.28 -10.47
N GLN A 29 14.44 -5.83 -10.36
CA GLN A 29 14.78 -4.40 -10.43
C GLN A 29 14.43 -3.79 -11.79
N SER A 30 14.82 -4.44 -12.90
CA SER A 30 14.63 -3.95 -14.27
C SER A 30 13.15 -3.88 -14.72
N CYS A 31 12.27 -4.72 -14.15
CA CYS A 31 10.86 -4.75 -14.50
C CYS A 31 10.03 -3.65 -13.81
N THR A 32 10.63 -2.83 -12.95
CA THR A 32 9.89 -1.75 -12.29
C THR A 32 9.52 -0.63 -13.27
N THR A 33 8.25 -0.22 -13.25
CA THR A 33 7.71 0.82 -14.16
C THR A 33 8.05 2.24 -13.71
N SER A 34 8.76 2.40 -12.59
CA SER A 34 9.14 3.67 -11.96
C SER A 34 9.83 4.62 -12.95
N THR A 35 10.70 4.08 -13.80
CA THR A 35 11.49 4.86 -14.78
C THR A 35 10.64 5.42 -15.92
N SER A 36 9.53 4.77 -16.27
CA SER A 36 8.62 5.25 -17.33
C SER A 36 7.98 6.59 -16.97
N LYS A 37 7.78 6.84 -15.67
CA LYS A 37 7.17 8.09 -15.18
C LYS A 37 8.12 9.28 -15.30
N TYR A 38 9.42 9.09 -15.10
CA TYR A 38 10.41 10.12 -15.39
C TYR A 38 10.39 10.51 -16.87
N LYS A 39 10.32 9.53 -17.77
CA LYS A 39 10.19 9.79 -19.22
C LYS A 39 8.90 10.54 -19.54
N ALA A 40 7.78 10.22 -18.87
CA ALA A 40 6.52 10.93 -19.03
C ALA A 40 6.62 12.39 -18.57
N LEU A 41 7.28 12.67 -17.44
CA LEU A 41 7.53 14.03 -16.97
C LEU A 41 8.35 14.82 -18.00
N LEU A 42 9.50 14.29 -18.43
CA LEU A 42 10.40 14.97 -19.37
C LEU A 42 9.71 15.32 -20.70
N LYS A 43 8.80 14.46 -21.18
CA LYS A 43 8.10 14.67 -22.45
C LYS A 43 6.88 15.60 -22.35
N SER A 44 6.36 15.85 -21.16
CA SER A 44 5.02 16.45 -20.99
C SER A 44 5.00 17.73 -20.17
N VAL A 45 6.12 18.10 -19.55
CA VAL A 45 6.26 19.40 -18.87
C VAL A 45 6.19 20.52 -19.91
N SER A 46 5.36 21.53 -19.64
CA SER A 46 5.22 22.73 -20.46
C SER A 46 6.45 23.64 -20.32
N ALA A 47 6.61 24.60 -21.23
CA ALA A 47 7.74 25.54 -21.25
C ALA A 47 7.93 26.34 -19.94
N ASP A 48 6.87 26.50 -19.13
CA ASP A 48 6.90 27.16 -17.83
C ASP A 48 7.29 26.24 -16.65
N GLY A 49 7.80 25.04 -16.95
CA GLY A 49 8.23 24.07 -15.95
C GLY A 49 7.08 23.36 -15.22
N ARG A 50 5.83 23.47 -15.73
CA ARG A 50 4.65 22.86 -15.12
C ARG A 50 4.03 21.77 -15.99
N LEU A 51 3.53 20.72 -15.35
CA LEU A 51 2.72 19.68 -15.99
C LEU A 51 1.22 19.94 -15.76
N ARG A 52 0.42 19.87 -16.83
CA ARG A 52 -1.03 20.09 -16.82
C ARG A 52 -1.76 18.89 -17.43
N GLY A 53 -3.07 18.78 -17.19
CA GLY A 53 -3.90 17.74 -17.81
C GLY A 53 -3.64 16.32 -17.30
N THR A 54 -3.12 16.16 -16.07
CA THR A 54 -2.79 14.85 -15.49
C THR A 54 -4.00 14.07 -14.95
N LYS A 55 -5.19 14.64 -15.07
CA LYS A 55 -6.42 14.18 -14.42
C LYS A 55 -7.60 14.28 -15.38
N GLN A 56 -8.36 13.19 -15.49
CA GLN A 56 -9.62 13.14 -16.20
C GLN A 56 -10.76 12.93 -15.22
N PHE A 57 -11.76 13.82 -15.27
CA PHE A 57 -13.02 13.67 -14.54
C PHE A 57 -13.80 12.45 -15.04
N CYS A 58 -14.42 11.70 -14.11
CA CYS A 58 -15.15 10.46 -14.39
C CYS A 58 -14.41 9.47 -15.31
N GLY A 59 -13.08 9.44 -15.25
CA GLY A 59 -12.27 8.57 -16.10
C GLY A 59 -12.39 7.08 -15.74
N ALA A 60 -12.84 6.75 -14.52
CA ALA A 60 -13.22 5.40 -14.12
C ALA A 60 -14.73 5.21 -14.30
N SER A 61 -15.16 4.72 -15.47
CA SER A 61 -16.56 4.68 -15.89
C SER A 61 -17.51 3.94 -14.92
N ARG A 62 -17.02 2.92 -14.21
CA ARG A 62 -17.84 2.13 -13.27
C ARG A 62 -18.06 2.81 -11.92
N THR A 63 -17.15 3.68 -11.49
CA THR A 63 -17.17 4.27 -10.13
C THR A 63 -17.31 5.78 -10.14
N GLY A 64 -17.22 6.42 -11.30
CA GLY A 64 -17.17 7.88 -11.44
C GLY A 64 -15.89 8.52 -10.91
N ARG A 65 -14.90 7.74 -10.44
CA ARG A 65 -13.64 8.30 -9.90
C ARG A 65 -12.85 9.02 -11.00
N TRP A 66 -12.08 10.01 -10.57
CA TRP A 66 -11.05 10.63 -11.39
C TRP A 66 -10.01 9.59 -11.82
N ALA A 67 -9.48 9.73 -13.02
CA ALA A 67 -8.40 8.86 -13.51
C ALA A 67 -7.16 9.67 -13.89
N GLY A 68 -5.99 9.14 -13.55
CA GLY A 68 -4.71 9.71 -13.93
C GLY A 68 -4.44 9.62 -15.43
N ARG A 69 -3.82 10.66 -15.99
CA ARG A 69 -3.32 10.74 -17.37
C ARG A 69 -1.85 11.12 -17.37
N ILE A 70 -1.14 10.78 -18.45
CA ILE A 70 0.26 11.13 -18.70
C ILE A 70 1.20 10.54 -17.63
N PHE A 71 1.44 11.27 -16.54
CA PHE A 71 2.26 10.86 -15.40
C PHE A 71 1.48 10.00 -14.37
N GLN A 72 0.14 10.07 -14.38
CA GLN A 72 -0.76 9.37 -13.46
C GLN A 72 -0.38 9.53 -11.97
N PRO A 73 -0.60 10.73 -11.39
CA PRO A 73 -0.20 11.02 -10.01
C PRO A 73 -0.90 10.17 -8.94
N ASP A 74 -2.01 9.51 -9.29
CA ASP A 74 -2.75 8.60 -8.39
C ASP A 74 -2.02 7.32 -8.05
N ASN A 75 -1.12 6.88 -8.94
CA ASN A 75 -0.48 5.57 -8.84
C ASN A 75 1.01 5.71 -8.55
N LEU A 76 1.43 6.75 -7.83
CA LEU A 76 2.84 6.92 -7.48
C LEU A 76 3.25 5.92 -6.39
N PRO A 77 4.36 5.18 -6.58
CA PRO A 77 4.90 4.32 -5.54
C PRO A 77 5.06 5.10 -4.24
N ARG A 78 4.77 4.42 -3.13
CA ARG A 78 5.11 4.96 -1.82
C ARG A 78 6.62 4.81 -1.62
N PRO A 79 7.31 5.83 -1.11
CA PRO A 79 8.72 5.69 -0.78
C PRO A 79 8.95 4.54 0.20
N THR A 80 10.00 3.76 -0.05
CA THR A 80 10.41 2.65 0.83
C THR A 80 11.67 2.98 1.62
N LEU A 81 12.45 3.95 1.15
CA LEU A 81 13.61 4.52 1.84
C LEU A 81 13.18 5.68 2.74
N ASP A 82 13.98 5.98 3.75
CA ASP A 82 13.77 7.18 4.58
C ASP A 82 14.14 8.45 3.81
N GLN A 83 13.64 9.59 4.31
CA GLN A 83 13.77 10.87 3.60
C GLN A 83 15.23 11.31 3.45
N LYS A 84 16.10 11.03 4.43
CA LYS A 84 17.51 11.44 4.37
C LYS A 84 18.22 10.72 3.23
N THR A 85 18.05 9.40 3.13
CA THR A 85 18.61 8.61 2.03
C THR A 85 18.06 9.04 0.67
N ILE A 86 16.77 9.40 0.59
CA ILE A 86 16.18 9.92 -0.65
C ILE A 86 16.83 11.25 -1.05
N ASP A 87 17.01 12.18 -0.11
CA ASP A 87 17.57 13.50 -0.40
C ASP A 87 19.03 13.40 -0.87
N GLU A 88 19.85 12.61 -0.17
CA GLU A 88 21.25 12.33 -0.56
C GLU A 88 21.32 11.62 -1.92
N GLY A 89 20.45 10.64 -2.14
CA GLY A 89 20.39 9.90 -3.40
C GLY A 89 19.90 10.74 -4.57
N VAL A 90 19.03 11.74 -4.37
CA VAL A 90 18.63 12.70 -5.40
C VAL A 90 19.82 13.53 -5.87
N GLU A 91 20.65 14.01 -4.95
CA GLU A 91 21.86 14.76 -5.31
C GLU A 91 22.88 13.86 -6.05
N ALA A 92 23.05 12.62 -5.59
CA ALA A 92 23.90 11.64 -6.27
C ALA A 92 23.40 11.29 -7.69
N LEU A 93 22.08 11.17 -7.88
CA LEU A 93 21.47 10.94 -9.19
C LEU A 93 21.73 12.11 -10.13
N LYS A 94 21.62 13.35 -9.66
CA LYS A 94 21.93 14.56 -10.45
C LYS A 94 23.42 14.66 -10.80
N ALA A 95 24.29 14.24 -9.90
CA ALA A 95 25.74 14.22 -10.10
C ALA A 95 26.23 13.03 -10.95
N GLY A 96 25.35 12.07 -11.29
CA GLY A 96 25.71 10.88 -12.05
C GLY A 96 26.55 9.86 -11.28
N CYS A 97 26.50 9.90 -9.94
CA CYS A 97 27.31 9.04 -9.06
C CYS A 97 26.48 8.19 -8.09
N ALA A 98 25.16 8.08 -8.30
CA ALA A 98 24.26 7.33 -7.43
C ALA A 98 24.67 5.85 -7.23
N GLU A 99 25.30 5.24 -8.24
CA GLU A 99 25.78 3.85 -8.18
C GLU A 99 26.90 3.65 -7.13
N LEU A 100 27.58 4.72 -6.72
CA LEU A 100 28.62 4.68 -5.70
C LEU A 100 28.05 4.71 -4.28
N ILE A 101 26.77 5.06 -4.12
CA ILE A 101 26.14 5.36 -2.82
C ILE A 101 24.95 4.42 -2.56
N CYS A 102 24.34 3.87 -3.60
CA CYS A 102 23.16 3.02 -3.48
C CYS A 102 23.28 1.75 -4.32
N ASP A 103 23.15 0.60 -3.65
CA ASP A 103 23.18 -0.72 -4.29
C ASP A 103 21.96 -0.98 -5.19
N ASP A 104 20.81 -0.33 -4.91
CA ASP A 104 19.58 -0.47 -5.69
C ASP A 104 19.07 0.90 -6.19
N ILE A 105 19.57 1.28 -7.36
CA ILE A 105 19.19 2.51 -8.07
C ILE A 105 17.68 2.51 -8.40
N MET A 106 17.07 1.35 -8.65
CA MET A 106 15.66 1.26 -9.01
C MET A 106 14.76 1.53 -7.80
N GLN A 107 15.15 1.06 -6.62
CA GLN A 107 14.49 1.39 -5.36
C GLN A 107 14.65 2.88 -5.03
N LEU A 108 15.85 3.44 -5.21
CA LEU A 108 16.11 4.85 -4.98
C LEU A 108 15.27 5.74 -5.90
N THR A 109 15.31 5.51 -7.21
CA THR A 109 14.53 6.27 -8.19
C THR A 109 13.02 6.10 -7.98
N SER A 110 12.55 4.91 -7.60
CA SER A 110 11.15 4.71 -7.22
C SER A 110 10.74 5.53 -6.00
N SER A 111 11.60 5.56 -4.97
CA SER A 111 11.33 6.28 -3.72
C SER A 111 11.41 7.81 -3.89
N ALA A 112 12.33 8.28 -4.74
CA ALA A 112 12.52 9.70 -5.04
C ALA A 112 11.44 10.29 -5.97
N LEU A 113 10.65 9.47 -6.66
CA LEU A 113 9.74 9.91 -7.73
C LEU A 113 8.72 10.97 -7.30
N ARG A 114 8.21 10.90 -6.07
CA ARG A 114 7.27 11.91 -5.55
C ARG A 114 7.92 13.29 -5.40
N GLY A 115 9.24 13.33 -5.18
CA GLY A 115 10.04 14.56 -5.10
C GLY A 115 10.10 15.35 -6.40
N CYS A 116 9.67 14.78 -7.54
CA CYS A 116 9.51 15.54 -8.77
C CYS A 116 8.35 16.56 -8.72
N ILE A 117 7.42 16.43 -7.75
CA ILE A 117 6.33 17.39 -7.56
C ILE A 117 6.76 18.39 -6.49
N ILE A 118 7.17 19.57 -6.91
CA ILE A 118 7.67 20.62 -6.01
C ILE A 118 6.72 21.82 -5.96
N ALA A 119 6.67 22.47 -4.80
CA ALA A 119 6.05 23.79 -4.70
C ALA A 119 6.90 24.82 -5.48
N PRO A 120 6.29 25.81 -6.14
CA PRO A 120 7.06 26.93 -6.68
C PRO A 120 7.67 27.75 -5.53
N GLN A 121 8.68 28.55 -5.85
CA GLN A 121 9.36 29.42 -4.89
C GLN A 121 8.37 30.27 -4.08
N GLY A 122 8.59 30.34 -2.76
CA GLY A 122 7.73 31.08 -1.83
C GLY A 122 6.40 30.41 -1.52
N LYS A 123 6.14 29.19 -1.99
CA LYS A 123 4.92 28.42 -1.68
C LYS A 123 5.24 27.07 -1.06
N LYS A 124 4.22 26.45 -0.48
CA LYS A 124 4.26 25.06 0.03
C LYS A 124 3.10 24.26 -0.54
N LEU A 125 3.28 22.94 -0.65
CA LEU A 125 2.17 22.03 -0.92
C LEU A 125 1.44 21.74 0.39
N VAL A 126 0.12 21.81 0.37
CA VAL A 126 -0.74 21.47 1.51
C VAL A 126 -1.59 20.27 1.11
N ILE A 127 -1.53 19.22 1.92
CA ILE A 127 -2.22 17.96 1.65
C ILE A 127 -3.37 17.85 2.64
N SER A 128 -4.55 17.52 2.12
CA SER A 128 -5.73 17.16 2.91
C SER A 128 -6.16 15.76 2.51
N ASP A 129 -6.33 14.88 3.49
CA ASP A 129 -6.70 13.48 3.28
C ASP A 129 -7.96 13.16 4.08
N LEU A 130 -8.91 12.48 3.44
CA LEU A 130 -10.15 12.06 4.09
C LEU A 130 -9.90 10.76 4.86
N SER A 131 -9.63 10.90 6.16
CA SER A 131 -9.24 9.81 7.05
C SER A 131 -10.28 8.67 7.09
N ASN A 132 -9.90 7.52 6.53
CA ASN A 132 -10.71 6.30 6.47
C ASN A 132 -12.12 6.50 5.87
N ILE A 133 -12.25 7.36 4.85
CA ILE A 133 -13.56 7.68 4.25
C ILE A 133 -14.32 6.46 3.75
N GLU A 134 -13.63 5.46 3.22
CA GLU A 134 -14.26 4.23 2.72
C GLU A 134 -14.86 3.41 3.87
N GLY A 135 -14.11 3.21 4.96
CA GLY A 135 -14.62 2.52 6.15
C GLY A 135 -15.80 3.25 6.79
N ARG A 136 -15.77 4.58 6.82
CA ARG A 136 -16.88 5.41 7.34
C ARG A 136 -18.14 5.28 6.49
N MET A 137 -18.00 5.42 5.18
CA MET A 137 -19.13 5.31 4.25
C MET A 137 -19.75 3.92 4.28
N LEU A 138 -18.92 2.87 4.32
CA LEU A 138 -19.40 1.49 4.40
C LEU A 138 -20.16 1.22 5.71
N ALA A 139 -19.60 1.62 6.85
CA ALA A 139 -20.26 1.49 8.16
C ALA A 139 -21.63 2.18 8.18
N TRP A 140 -21.71 3.39 7.62
CA TRP A 140 -22.95 4.15 7.53
C TRP A 140 -23.96 3.48 6.59
N LEU A 141 -23.55 3.08 5.38
CA LEU A 141 -24.41 2.41 4.40
C LEU A 141 -24.95 1.07 4.91
N ALA A 142 -24.14 0.31 5.66
CA ALA A 142 -24.51 -0.97 6.24
C ALA A 142 -25.36 -0.85 7.52
N GLY A 143 -25.57 0.37 8.05
CA GLY A 143 -26.30 0.57 9.30
C GLY A 143 -25.55 0.10 10.55
N GLU A 144 -24.22 0.00 10.50
CA GLU A 144 -23.37 -0.41 11.63
C GLU A 144 -23.22 0.74 12.64
N ASN A 145 -24.30 1.06 13.36
CA ASN A 145 -24.35 2.18 14.31
C ASN A 145 -23.23 2.15 15.35
N TRP A 146 -22.82 0.96 15.79
CA TRP A 146 -21.71 0.79 16.73
C TRP A 146 -20.38 1.29 16.14
N LYS A 147 -20.15 1.06 14.84
CA LYS A 147 -18.92 1.42 14.14
C LYS A 147 -18.91 2.92 13.79
N VAL A 148 -20.07 3.47 13.42
CA VAL A 148 -20.27 4.91 13.28
C VAL A 148 -20.00 5.63 14.61
N LYS A 149 -20.48 5.08 15.73
CA LYS A 149 -20.17 5.60 17.07
C LYS A 149 -18.67 5.52 17.39
N ALA A 150 -18.02 4.39 17.11
CA ALA A 150 -16.58 4.25 17.30
C ALA A 150 -15.77 5.29 16.50
N PHE A 151 -16.16 5.56 15.26
CA PHE A 151 -15.56 6.64 14.45
C PHE A 151 -15.75 8.01 15.11
N SER A 152 -16.94 8.30 15.61
CA SER A 152 -17.22 9.56 16.31
C SER A 152 -16.39 9.69 17.60
N GLU A 153 -16.24 8.62 18.38
CA GLU A 153 -15.42 8.63 19.61
C GLU A 153 -13.94 8.82 19.29
N PHE A 154 -13.44 8.18 18.23
CA PHE A 154 -12.07 8.38 17.73
C PHE A 154 -11.82 9.83 17.31
N ASP A 155 -12.75 10.44 16.57
CA ASP A 155 -12.64 11.83 16.12
C ASP A 155 -12.65 12.83 17.31
N ASN A 156 -13.29 12.46 18.41
CA ASN A 156 -13.31 13.23 19.66
C ASN A 156 -12.11 12.91 20.58
N GLY A 157 -11.14 12.11 20.14
CA GLY A 157 -9.96 11.74 20.90
C GLY A 157 -10.21 10.79 22.09
N LYS A 158 -11.35 10.09 22.10
CA LYS A 158 -11.75 9.17 23.17
C LYS A 158 -11.71 7.69 22.79
N GLY A 159 -11.80 7.40 21.50
CA GLY A 159 -11.87 6.03 20.96
C GLY A 159 -10.57 5.56 20.33
N ASP A 160 -10.48 4.25 20.12
CA ASP A 160 -9.35 3.61 19.44
C ASP A 160 -9.42 3.71 17.92
N ASP A 161 -8.26 3.60 17.29
CA ASP A 161 -8.15 3.46 15.84
C ASP A 161 -8.96 2.24 15.35
N LEU A 162 -9.86 2.43 14.39
CA LEU A 162 -10.78 1.36 14.00
C LEU A 162 -10.12 0.14 13.38
N TYR A 163 -8.92 0.28 12.78
CA TYR A 163 -8.19 -0.89 12.29
C TYR A 163 -7.58 -1.69 13.45
N LYS A 164 -7.15 -1.01 14.51
CA LYS A 164 -6.80 -1.69 15.77
C LYS A 164 -8.01 -2.37 16.38
N LEU A 165 -9.17 -1.70 16.42
CA LEU A 165 -10.40 -2.27 16.96
C LEU A 165 -10.85 -3.51 16.17
N ALA A 166 -10.76 -3.48 14.84
CA ALA A 166 -11.07 -4.61 13.97
C ALA A 166 -10.18 -5.82 14.27
N TYR A 167 -8.85 -5.60 14.38
CA TYR A 167 -7.91 -6.65 14.75
C TYR A 167 -8.17 -7.16 16.17
N ALA A 168 -8.24 -6.25 17.15
CA ALA A 168 -8.49 -6.55 18.56
C ALA A 168 -9.72 -7.44 18.76
N ARG A 169 -10.83 -7.12 18.09
CA ARG A 169 -12.06 -7.93 18.15
C ARG A 169 -11.91 -9.29 17.51
N ALA A 170 -11.22 -9.38 16.37
CA ALA A 170 -11.01 -10.65 15.68
C ALA A 170 -10.09 -11.61 16.46
N PHE A 171 -9.09 -11.07 17.14
CA PHE A 171 -8.03 -11.84 17.82
C PHE A 171 -8.12 -11.81 19.35
N TYR A 172 -9.22 -11.31 19.91
CA TYR A 172 -9.44 -11.20 21.36
C TYR A 172 -8.28 -10.50 22.11
N LEU A 173 -7.84 -9.37 21.57
CA LEU A 173 -6.86 -8.49 22.20
C LEU A 173 -7.50 -7.18 22.62
N LEU A 174 -6.86 -6.46 23.54
CA LEU A 174 -7.19 -5.06 23.79
C LEU A 174 -6.60 -4.19 22.66
N PRO A 175 -7.30 -3.15 22.17
CA PRO A 175 -6.80 -2.26 21.12
C PRO A 175 -5.42 -1.64 21.42
N GLU A 176 -5.15 -1.35 22.69
CA GLU A 176 -3.84 -0.85 23.17
C GLU A 176 -2.69 -1.83 22.91
N ASN A 177 -2.95 -3.13 22.93
CA ASN A 177 -1.96 -4.19 22.70
C ASN A 177 -1.74 -4.48 21.21
N VAL A 178 -2.48 -3.82 20.32
CA VAL A 178 -2.35 -4.03 18.86
C VAL A 178 -1.14 -3.27 18.33
N THR A 179 -0.17 -4.03 17.79
CA THR A 179 1.04 -3.49 17.17
C THR A 179 0.75 -2.82 15.83
N LYS A 180 1.74 -2.11 15.27
CA LYS A 180 1.62 -1.47 13.94
C LYS A 180 1.41 -2.49 12.81
N ALA A 181 2.04 -3.67 12.92
CA ALA A 181 1.87 -4.75 11.95
C ALA A 181 0.45 -5.34 12.01
N GLN A 182 -0.05 -5.61 13.23
CA GLN A 182 -1.40 -6.09 13.46
C GLN A 182 -2.47 -5.07 13.02
N ARG A 183 -2.24 -3.77 13.25
CA ARG A 183 -3.11 -2.72 12.69
C ARG A 183 -3.19 -2.76 11.16
N GLN A 184 -2.08 -3.07 10.49
CA GLN A 184 -2.08 -3.20 9.02
C GLN A 184 -2.93 -4.39 8.57
N ILE A 185 -2.93 -5.49 9.33
CA ILE A 185 -3.81 -6.64 9.10
C ILE A 185 -5.28 -6.24 9.31
N GLY A 186 -5.61 -5.59 10.42
CA GLY A 186 -6.98 -5.12 10.68
C GLY A 186 -7.51 -4.19 9.58
N LYS A 187 -6.64 -3.34 9.01
CA LYS A 187 -6.98 -2.51 7.84
C LYS A 187 -7.36 -3.35 6.62
N VAL A 188 -6.61 -4.42 6.37
CA VAL A 188 -6.80 -5.31 5.23
C VAL A 188 -8.10 -6.09 5.38
N MET A 189 -8.42 -6.55 6.60
CA MET A 189 -9.69 -7.18 6.91
C MET A 189 -10.88 -6.26 6.61
N GLU A 190 -10.84 -5.03 7.14
CA GLU A 190 -11.93 -4.06 6.93
C GLU A 190 -12.11 -3.67 5.46
N LEU A 191 -11.02 -3.36 4.75
CA LEU A 191 -11.12 -2.95 3.35
C LEU A 191 -11.42 -4.14 2.43
N GLY A 192 -10.74 -5.27 2.62
CA GLY A 192 -10.89 -6.45 1.78
C GLY A 192 -12.33 -6.96 1.76
N LEU A 193 -12.96 -7.08 2.93
CA LEU A 193 -14.36 -7.48 3.04
C LEU A 193 -15.30 -6.40 2.49
N GLY A 194 -14.99 -5.12 2.71
CA GLY A 194 -15.76 -3.98 2.18
C GLY A 194 -15.82 -3.90 0.65
N TYR A 195 -14.79 -4.41 -0.04
CA TYR A 195 -14.76 -4.52 -1.51
C TYR A 195 -15.39 -5.81 -2.04
N GLY A 196 -16.12 -6.57 -1.22
CA GLY A 196 -16.71 -7.84 -1.59
C GLY A 196 -15.70 -8.98 -1.72
N GLY A 197 -14.54 -8.86 -1.05
CA GLY A 197 -13.52 -9.90 -1.03
C GLY A 197 -14.01 -11.15 -0.32
N GLY A 198 -14.12 -12.26 -1.04
CA GLY A 198 -14.35 -13.59 -0.47
C GLY A 198 -13.05 -14.27 0.01
N VAL A 199 -13.13 -15.57 0.28
CA VAL A 199 -12.01 -16.39 0.81
C VAL A 199 -10.74 -16.25 -0.04
N ALA A 200 -10.84 -16.33 -1.36
CA ALA A 200 -9.68 -16.20 -2.25
C ALA A 200 -8.99 -14.83 -2.17
N ALA A 201 -9.76 -13.75 -1.99
CA ALA A 201 -9.21 -12.41 -1.80
C ALA A 201 -8.50 -12.33 -0.44
N PHE A 202 -9.10 -12.89 0.62
CA PHE A 202 -8.49 -12.98 1.94
C PHE A 202 -7.16 -13.74 1.92
N LEU A 203 -7.09 -14.91 1.26
CA LEU A 203 -5.86 -15.68 1.09
C LEU A 203 -4.79 -14.88 0.33
N THR A 204 -5.18 -14.16 -0.73
CA THR A 204 -4.26 -13.31 -1.49
C THR A 204 -3.69 -12.20 -0.62
N PHE A 205 -4.53 -11.58 0.22
CA PHE A 205 -4.07 -10.59 1.18
C PHE A 205 -3.16 -11.20 2.23
N ALA A 206 -3.50 -12.37 2.77
CA ALA A 206 -2.68 -13.04 3.75
C ALA A 206 -1.25 -13.29 3.23
N LEU A 207 -1.14 -13.79 2.00
CA LEU A 207 0.13 -13.97 1.32
C LEU A 207 0.88 -12.65 1.09
N ALA A 208 0.19 -11.59 0.66
CA ALA A 208 0.81 -10.29 0.41
C ALA A 208 1.35 -9.60 1.67
N TYR A 209 0.73 -9.85 2.82
CA TYR A 209 1.09 -9.25 4.10
C TYR A 209 1.93 -10.16 5.01
N GLY A 210 2.29 -11.35 4.53
CA GLY A 210 3.06 -12.32 5.32
C GLY A 210 2.32 -12.80 6.56
N LEU A 211 0.98 -12.89 6.47
CA LEU A 211 0.14 -13.44 7.52
C LEU A 211 0.28 -14.95 7.56
N ASP A 212 0.61 -15.48 8.72
CA ASP A 212 0.50 -16.90 8.99
C ASP A 212 -1.00 -17.23 9.20
N LEU A 213 -1.54 -18.02 8.27
CA LEU A 213 -2.94 -18.41 8.29
C LEU A 213 -3.24 -19.47 9.36
N ASP A 214 -2.24 -20.27 9.73
CA ASP A 214 -2.38 -21.31 10.75
C ASP A 214 -2.42 -20.64 12.13
N GLU A 215 -1.50 -19.71 12.41
CA GLU A 215 -1.54 -18.88 13.64
C GLU A 215 -2.85 -18.09 13.74
N LEU A 216 -3.32 -17.54 12.62
CA LEU A 216 -4.59 -16.82 12.56
C LEU A 216 -5.79 -17.73 12.86
N ALA A 217 -5.79 -18.95 12.31
CA ALA A 217 -6.82 -19.93 12.57
C ALA A 217 -6.82 -20.35 14.04
N GLU A 218 -5.67 -20.64 14.64
CA GLU A 218 -5.54 -20.99 16.06
C GLU A 218 -6.08 -19.88 16.97
N ALA A 219 -5.74 -18.63 16.69
CA ALA A 219 -6.20 -17.49 17.47
C ALA A 219 -7.71 -17.21 17.30
N ALA A 220 -8.26 -17.42 16.10
CA ALA A 220 -9.67 -17.18 15.81
C ALA A 220 -10.58 -18.36 16.25
N LEU A 221 -10.06 -19.59 16.24
CA LEU A 221 -10.79 -20.83 16.49
C LEU A 221 -11.69 -20.80 17.72
N PRO A 222 -11.28 -20.26 18.90
CA PRO A 222 -12.17 -20.17 20.06
C PRO A 222 -13.48 -19.43 19.80
N ASN A 223 -13.45 -18.39 18.95
CA ASN A 223 -14.54 -17.43 18.75
C ASN A 223 -15.44 -17.72 17.54
N ILE A 224 -15.04 -18.65 16.66
CA ILE A 224 -15.86 -19.02 15.51
C ILE A 224 -17.14 -19.74 16.01
N PRO A 225 -18.33 -19.36 15.55
CA PRO A 225 -19.57 -20.06 15.92
C PRO A 225 -19.50 -21.55 15.62
N HIS A 226 -20.05 -22.39 16.51
CA HIS A 226 -19.89 -23.85 16.43
C HIS A 226 -20.43 -24.46 15.11
N ASN A 227 -21.48 -23.86 14.54
CA ASN A 227 -22.01 -24.23 13.24
C ASN A 227 -21.02 -23.97 12.10
N VAL A 228 -20.35 -22.80 12.11
CA VAL A 228 -19.33 -22.43 11.13
C VAL A 228 -18.10 -23.33 11.26
N LYS A 229 -17.68 -23.69 12.49
CA LYS A 229 -16.58 -24.65 12.70
C LYS A 229 -16.87 -26.01 12.07
N ARG A 230 -18.11 -26.51 12.22
CA ARG A 230 -18.50 -27.81 11.64
C ARG A 230 -18.48 -27.80 10.12
N GLU A 231 -18.99 -26.73 9.52
CA GLU A 231 -19.03 -26.55 8.07
C GLU A 231 -17.62 -26.42 7.46
N ALA A 232 -16.67 -25.81 8.19
CA ALA A 232 -15.29 -25.68 7.72
C ALA A 232 -14.47 -26.99 7.80
N ILE A 233 -14.90 -27.95 8.63
CA ILE A 233 -14.20 -29.24 8.86
C ILE A 233 -14.78 -30.37 8.00
N SER A 234 -16.01 -30.20 7.46
CA SER A 234 -16.67 -31.14 6.55
C SER A 234 -16.27 -30.93 5.10
#